data_AF-A0A2E2SR72-F1
#
_entry.id   AF-A0A2E2SR72-F1
#
_cell.length_a   1.000
_cell.length_b   1.000
_cell.length_c   1.000
_cell.angle_alpha   90.00
_cell.angle_beta   90.00
_cell.angle_gamma   90.00
#
_symmetry.space_group_name_H-M   'P 1'
#
loop_
_entity.id
_entity.type
_entity.pdbx_description
1 polymer ?
#
loop_
_entity_poly.entity_id
_entity_poly.type
_entity_poly.pdbx_seq_one_letter_code
_entity_poly.pdbx_strand_id
1 'polypeptide(L)'
;MFLQHSVTGRLAVGKTIGFLVGGVLFFLLPALGASVGVQYLLGLWLTYIMMGAVIGFMGVMTEQPVLHFKMPFWLRGGIIGGSFHLLLVLLSYEAVMSLMQLPAVAWLGFTSPYWIIIDGIVLGILMGWAATKISGEGELPLA
;
A
#
# COMPACT_ATOMS: atom_id res chain seq x y z
N MET A 1 -16.25 20.79 9.22
CA MET A 1 -17.57 20.45 8.64
C MET A 1 -17.39 19.81 7.25
N PHE A 2 -16.58 18.77 7.09
CA PHE A 2 -16.22 18.26 5.74
C PHE A 2 -16.02 16.74 5.63
N LEU A 3 -16.63 15.92 6.48
CA LEU A 3 -16.52 14.47 6.33
C LEU A 3 -17.89 13.84 6.58
N GLN A 4 -18.79 13.99 5.61
CA GLN A 4 -19.77 12.93 5.42
C GLN A 4 -18.96 11.69 5.02
N HIS A 5 -19.17 10.59 5.74
CA HIS A 5 -18.56 9.32 5.38
C HIS A 5 -19.00 8.98 3.96
N SER A 6 -18.05 8.83 3.02
CA SER A 6 -18.36 8.58 1.62
C SER A 6 -17.29 7.72 0.96
N VAL A 7 -17.69 7.02 -0.10
CA VAL A 7 -16.79 6.19 -0.91
C VAL A 7 -15.71 7.07 -1.54
N THR A 8 -16.10 8.24 -2.08
CA THR A 8 -15.17 9.22 -2.63
C THR A 8 -14.16 9.68 -1.58
N GLY A 9 -14.60 9.96 -0.35
CA GLY A 9 -13.72 10.35 0.75
C GLY A 9 -12.66 9.30 1.06
N ARG A 10 -13.08 8.02 1.15
CA ARG A 10 -12.14 6.90 1.36
C ARG A 10 -11.12 6.76 0.24
N LEU A 11 -11.57 6.89 -1.01
CA LEU A 11 -10.71 6.80 -2.20
C LEU A 11 -9.70 7.94 -2.23
N ALA A 12 -10.13 9.15 -1.88
CA ALA A 12 -9.27 10.33 -1.78
C ALA A 12 -8.19 10.12 -0.71
N VAL A 13 -8.57 9.73 0.51
CA VAL A 13 -7.61 9.45 1.60
C VAL A 13 -6.60 8.37 1.19
N GLY A 14 -7.08 7.26 0.63
CA GLY A 14 -6.21 6.17 0.17
C GLY A 14 -5.20 6.63 -0.88
N LYS A 15 -5.66 7.33 -1.92
CA LYS A 15 -4.79 7.87 -2.98
C LYS A 15 -3.80 8.90 -2.44
N THR A 16 -4.21 9.78 -1.54
CA THR A 16 -3.32 10.78 -0.93
C THR A 16 -2.20 10.12 -0.13
N ILE A 17 -2.52 9.12 0.72
CA ILE A 17 -1.48 8.40 1.47
C ILE A 17 -0.57 7.64 0.50
N GLY A 18 -1.13 6.98 -0.52
CA GLY A 18 -0.35 6.26 -1.52
C GLY A 18 0.58 7.18 -2.32
N PHE A 19 0.09 8.37 -2.67
CA PHE A 19 0.88 9.41 -3.33
C PHE A 19 2.05 9.87 -2.46
N LEU A 20 1.81 10.12 -1.17
CA LEU A 20 2.85 10.55 -0.24
C LEU A 20 3.89 9.46 -0.01
N VAL A 21 3.47 8.22 0.27
CA VAL A 21 4.38 7.08 0.49
C VAL A 21 5.21 6.79 -0.76
N GLY A 22 4.56 6.69 -1.92
CA GLY A 22 5.28 6.45 -3.17
C GLY A 22 6.19 7.62 -3.55
N GLY A 23 5.81 8.87 -3.25
CA GLY A 23 6.66 10.05 -3.44
C GLY A 23 7.89 10.03 -2.54
N VAL A 24 7.73 9.67 -1.26
CA VAL A 24 8.87 9.48 -0.35
C VAL A 24 9.83 8.43 -0.90
N LEU A 25 9.34 7.28 -1.36
CA LEU A 25 10.18 6.23 -1.94
C LEU A 25 10.85 6.65 -3.26
N PHE A 26 10.16 7.45 -4.08
CA PHE A 26 10.69 7.99 -5.33
C PHE A 26 11.98 8.78 -5.10
N PHE A 27 12.03 9.60 -4.05
CA PHE A 27 13.22 10.39 -3.70
C PHE A 27 14.20 9.62 -2.81
N LEU A 28 13.70 8.78 -1.90
CA LEU A 28 14.53 8.07 -0.93
C LEU A 28 15.39 6.99 -1.57
N LEU A 29 14.85 6.20 -2.52
CA LEU A 29 15.60 5.10 -3.12
C LEU A 29 16.87 5.57 -3.85
N PRO A 30 16.84 6.59 -4.72
CA PRO A 30 18.06 7.15 -5.31
C PRO A 30 19.00 7.77 -4.26
N ALA A 31 18.46 8.44 -3.24
CA ALA A 31 19.26 9.04 -2.18
C ALA A 31 20.03 7.99 -1.34
N LEU A 32 19.50 6.77 -1.25
CA LEU A 32 20.15 5.62 -0.61
C LEU A 32 21.14 4.89 -1.53
N GLY A 33 21.34 5.36 -2.77
CA GLY A 33 22.26 4.76 -3.74
C GLY A 33 21.66 3.63 -4.56
N ALA A 34 20.34 3.46 -4.58
CA ALA A 34 19.69 2.47 -5.44
C ALA A 34 19.85 2.88 -6.92
N SER A 35 20.50 2.03 -7.72
CA SER A 35 20.67 2.21 -9.17
C SER A 35 19.42 1.73 -9.93
N VAL A 36 18.26 2.32 -9.63
CA VAL A 36 16.99 1.99 -10.29
C VAL A 36 16.63 3.05 -11.33
N GLY A 37 16.12 2.60 -12.48
CA GLY A 37 15.70 3.52 -13.56
C GLY A 37 14.49 4.36 -13.17
N VAL A 38 14.36 5.55 -13.76
CA VAL A 38 13.22 6.47 -13.53
C VAL A 38 11.88 5.80 -13.84
N GLN A 39 11.84 4.92 -14.84
CA GLN A 39 10.65 4.14 -15.20
C GLN A 39 10.19 3.23 -14.05
N TYR A 40 11.13 2.59 -13.36
CA TYR A 40 10.82 1.77 -12.18
C TYR A 40 10.27 2.62 -11.05
N LEU A 41 10.88 3.78 -10.78
CA LEU A 41 10.42 4.69 -9.73
C LEU A 41 9.01 5.24 -10.00
N LEU A 42 8.72 5.62 -11.24
CA LEU A 42 7.38 6.05 -11.66
C LEU A 42 6.37 4.90 -11.53
N GLY A 43 6.75 3.70 -11.96
CA GLY A 43 5.93 2.50 -11.81
C GLY A 43 5.63 2.20 -10.34
N LEU A 44 6.64 2.27 -9.47
CA LEU A 44 6.50 2.10 -8.03
C LEU A 44 5.56 3.14 -7.43
N TRP A 45 5.72 4.41 -7.80
CA TRP A 45 4.88 5.49 -7.31
C TRP A 45 3.40 5.29 -7.67
N LEU A 46 3.12 4.95 -8.93
CA LEU A 46 1.77 4.63 -9.39
C LEU A 46 1.21 3.39 -8.67
N THR A 47 2.03 2.37 -8.44
CA THR A 47 1.64 1.18 -7.67
C THR A 47 1.17 1.56 -6.26
N TYR A 48 1.85 2.46 -5.55
CA TYR A 48 1.41 2.91 -4.22
C TYR A 48 0.11 3.72 -4.25
N ILE A 49 -0.08 4.58 -5.25
CA ILE A 49 -1.34 5.31 -5.45
C ILE A 49 -2.49 4.33 -5.71
N MET A 50 -2.25 3.31 -6.55
CA MET A 50 -3.23 2.27 -6.86
C MET A 50 -3.53 1.38 -5.65
N MET A 51 -2.52 0.98 -4.90
CA MET A 51 -2.67 0.24 -3.65
C MET A 51 -3.59 0.99 -2.68
N GLY A 52 -3.34 2.29 -2.49
CA GLY A 52 -4.19 3.16 -1.68
C GLY A 52 -5.62 3.28 -2.18
N ALA A 53 -5.80 3.40 -3.50
CA ALA A 53 -7.12 3.43 -4.11
C ALA A 53 -7.91 2.13 -3.87
N VAL A 54 -7.28 0.98 -4.08
CA VAL A 54 -7.90 -0.34 -3.86
C VAL A 54 -8.24 -0.53 -2.38
N ILE A 55 -7.35 -0.18 -1.45
CA ILE A 55 -7.63 -0.26 0.00
C ILE A 55 -8.81 0.67 0.39
N GLY A 56 -8.84 1.88 -0.16
CA GLY A 56 -9.94 2.83 0.04
C GLY A 56 -11.27 2.23 -0.39
N PHE A 57 -11.34 1.75 -1.63
CA PHE A 57 -12.53 1.13 -2.22
C PHE A 57 -12.99 -0.12 -1.47
N MET A 58 -12.06 -1.03 -1.13
CA MET A 58 -12.38 -2.30 -0.50
C MET A 58 -12.96 -2.17 0.92
N GLY A 59 -12.84 -1.02 1.58
CA GLY A 59 -13.51 -0.82 2.86
C GLY A 59 -15.00 -0.52 2.79
N VAL A 60 -15.59 -0.48 1.59
CA VAL A 60 -17.05 -0.60 1.41
C VAL A 60 -17.51 -2.04 1.70
N MET A 61 -16.64 -3.03 1.42
CA MET A 61 -16.92 -4.45 1.70
C MET A 61 -16.49 -4.78 3.14
N THR A 62 -17.41 -4.59 4.09
CA THR A 62 -17.18 -4.94 5.52
C THR A 62 -17.37 -6.43 5.82
N GLU A 63 -17.93 -7.19 4.89
CA GLU A 63 -18.18 -8.62 5.01
C GLU A 63 -17.69 -9.35 3.77
N GLN A 64 -17.15 -10.56 3.96
CA GLN A 64 -16.73 -11.41 2.86
C GLN A 64 -17.97 -12.05 2.21
N PRO A 65 -18.20 -11.88 0.89
CA PRO A 65 -19.48 -12.20 0.25
C PRO A 65 -19.83 -13.70 0.16
N VAL A 66 -18.88 -14.59 0.42
CA VAL A 66 -19.02 -16.05 0.30
C VAL A 66 -19.10 -16.74 1.67
N LEU A 67 -18.29 -16.27 2.62
CA LEU A 67 -18.04 -16.87 3.94
C LEU A 67 -18.70 -16.06 5.06
N HIS A 68 -19.31 -14.91 4.76
CA HIS A 68 -20.13 -14.10 5.66
C HIS A 68 -19.47 -13.68 6.99
N PHE A 69 -18.14 -13.62 7.03
CA PHE A 69 -17.42 -13.11 8.20
C PHE A 69 -17.03 -11.64 8.00
N LYS A 70 -16.98 -10.90 9.12
CA LYS A 70 -16.58 -9.49 9.13
C LYS A 70 -15.11 -9.34 8.75
N MET A 71 -14.80 -8.48 7.78
CA MET A 71 -13.44 -8.16 7.37
C MET A 71 -12.98 -6.83 8.00
N PRO A 72 -12.29 -6.87 9.15
CA PRO A 72 -11.82 -5.66 9.80
C PRO A 72 -10.78 -4.94 8.94
N PHE A 73 -10.61 -3.63 9.17
CA PHE A 73 -9.72 -2.79 8.36
C PHE A 73 -8.29 -3.30 8.23
N TRP A 74 -7.75 -3.89 9.30
CA TRP A 74 -6.39 -4.40 9.32
C TRP A 74 -6.24 -5.65 8.46
N LEU A 75 -7.26 -6.52 8.42
CA LEU A 75 -7.22 -7.73 7.61
C LEU A 75 -7.32 -7.38 6.11
N ARG A 76 -8.30 -6.56 5.72
CA ARG A 76 -8.47 -6.14 4.32
C ARG A 76 -7.26 -5.33 3.83
N GLY A 77 -6.81 -4.36 4.64
CA GLY A 77 -5.67 -3.51 4.32
C GLY A 77 -4.39 -4.33 4.20
N GLY A 78 -4.15 -5.22 5.16
CA GLY A 78 -2.97 -6.10 5.16
C GLY A 78 -2.96 -7.07 3.98
N ILE A 79 -4.07 -7.72 3.66
CA ILE A 79 -4.17 -8.63 2.50
C ILE A 79 -3.88 -7.87 1.21
N ILE A 80 -4.51 -6.71 0.99
CA ILE A 80 -4.31 -5.93 -0.24
C ILE A 80 -2.87 -5.43 -0.32
N GLY A 81 -2.34 -4.83 0.76
CA GLY A 81 -0.99 -4.29 0.76
C GLY A 81 0.08 -5.35 0.56
N GLY A 82 -0.06 -6.50 1.23
CA GLY A 82 0.79 -7.68 1.03
C GLY A 82 0.69 -8.24 -0.39
N SER A 83 -0.51 -8.28 -0.98
CA SER A 83 -0.70 -8.72 -2.38
C SER A 83 0.01 -7.79 -3.36
N PHE A 84 -0.07 -6.48 -3.15
CA PHE A 84 0.61 -5.49 -3.99
C PHE A 84 2.14 -5.63 -3.89
N HIS A 85 2.68 -5.88 -2.70
CA HIS A 85 4.11 -6.11 -2.53
C HIS A 85 4.57 -7.47 -3.05
N LEU A 86 3.74 -8.51 -2.95
CA LEU A 86 3.99 -9.77 -3.61
C LEU A 86 4.06 -9.59 -5.13
N LEU A 87 3.12 -8.85 -5.73
CA LEU A 87 3.16 -8.50 -7.16
C LEU A 87 4.42 -7.71 -7.50
N LEU A 88 4.84 -6.78 -6.63
CA LEU A 88 6.09 -6.03 -6.83
C LEU A 88 7.30 -6.96 -6.86
N VAL A 89 7.42 -7.91 -5.94
CA VAL A 89 8.50 -8.91 -5.95
C VAL A 89 8.44 -9.77 -7.21
N LEU A 90 7.27 -10.27 -7.60
CA LEU A 90 7.12 -11.16 -8.74
C LEU A 90 7.40 -10.48 -10.08
N LEU A 91 6.99 -9.21 -10.24
CA LEU A 91 7.16 -8.45 -11.48
C LEU A 91 8.52 -7.76 -11.57
N SER A 92 9.19 -7.52 -10.44
CA SER A 92 10.44 -6.75 -10.39
C SER A 92 11.48 -7.36 -9.45
N TYR A 93 11.60 -8.68 -9.46
CA TYR A 93 12.45 -9.44 -8.55
C TYR A 93 13.87 -8.90 -8.47
N GLU A 94 14.52 -8.68 -9.62
CA GLU A 94 15.90 -8.17 -9.68
C GLU A 94 16.04 -6.77 -9.08
N ALA A 95 15.07 -5.89 -9.34
CA ALA A 95 15.06 -4.55 -8.77
C ALA A 95 14.92 -4.61 -7.25
N VAL A 96 13.99 -5.40 -6.72
CA VAL A 96 13.81 -5.57 -5.26
C VAL A 96 15.02 -6.25 -4.63
N MET A 97 15.63 -7.23 -5.30
CA MET A 97 16.85 -7.89 -4.83
C MET A 97 18.01 -6.89 -4.69
N SER A 98 18.17 -5.98 -5.65
CA SER A 98 19.17 -4.91 -5.56
C SER A 98 18.97 -4.00 -4.34
N LEU A 99 17.71 -3.81 -3.90
CA LEU A 99 17.41 -3.04 -2.69
C LEU A 99 17.86 -3.76 -1.42
N MET A 100 17.77 -5.10 -1.38
CA MET A 100 18.24 -5.89 -0.24
C MET A 100 19.76 -5.79 -0.03
N GLN A 101 20.50 -5.49 -1.10
CA GLN A 101 21.95 -5.32 -1.07
C GLN A 101 22.39 -3.92 -0.65
N LEU A 102 21.47 -2.97 -0.53
CA LEU A 102 21.81 -1.62 -0.07
C LEU A 102 22.34 -1.68 1.36
N PRO A 103 23.42 -0.93 1.70
CA PRO A 103 23.96 -0.91 3.05
C PRO A 103 22.92 -0.57 4.13
N ALA A 104 21.92 0.24 3.80
CA ALA A 104 20.81 0.61 4.68
C ALA A 104 19.82 -0.53 4.99
N VAL A 105 19.84 -1.61 4.22
CA VAL A 105 18.95 -2.78 4.38
C VAL A 105 19.74 -4.03 4.77
N ALA A 106 20.92 -4.23 4.16
CA ALA A 106 21.75 -5.42 4.34
C ALA A 106 22.15 -5.66 5.81
N TRP A 107 22.34 -4.59 6.60
CA TRP A 107 22.68 -4.70 8.02
C TRP A 107 21.59 -5.35 8.88
N LEU A 108 20.33 -5.36 8.41
CA LEU A 108 19.21 -6.02 9.09
C LEU A 108 19.24 -7.55 8.92
N GLY A 109 20.12 -8.08 8.06
CA GLY A 109 20.20 -9.51 7.75
C GLY A 109 19.09 -10.02 6.83
N PHE A 110 18.33 -9.12 6.20
CA PHE A 110 17.31 -9.49 5.23
C PHE A 110 17.96 -9.87 3.90
N THR A 111 17.98 -11.18 3.62
CA THR A 111 18.58 -11.74 2.39
C THR A 111 17.56 -12.03 1.29
N SER A 112 16.28 -12.09 1.64
CA SER A 112 15.20 -12.48 0.73
C SER A 112 14.36 -11.27 0.30
N PRO A 113 14.08 -11.06 -0.99
CA PRO A 113 13.24 -9.95 -1.44
C PRO A 113 11.79 -10.09 -0.96
N TYR A 114 11.34 -11.28 -0.55
CA TYR A 114 9.99 -11.51 -0.03
C TYR A 114 9.73 -10.82 1.32
N TRP A 115 10.77 -10.35 2.02
CA TRP A 115 10.60 -9.59 3.27
C TRP A 115 9.77 -8.31 3.07
N ILE A 116 9.80 -7.71 1.87
CA ILE A 116 9.00 -6.50 1.59
C ILE A 116 7.48 -6.76 1.63
N ILE A 117 7.03 -8.02 1.59
CA ILE A 117 5.61 -8.34 1.74
C ILE A 117 5.12 -7.91 3.13
N ILE A 118 5.97 -8.02 4.15
CA ILE A 118 5.65 -7.56 5.50
C ILE A 118 5.47 -6.05 5.51
N ASP A 119 6.34 -5.30 4.84
CA ASP A 119 6.20 -3.85 4.67
C ASP A 119 4.88 -3.51 3.98
N GLY A 120 4.52 -4.26 2.94
CA GLY A 120 3.23 -4.14 2.27
C GLY A 120 2.04 -4.37 3.18
N ILE A 121 2.09 -5.40 4.04
CA ILE A 121 1.04 -5.70 5.01
C ILE A 121 0.91 -4.53 6.01
N VAL A 122 2.03 -4.06 6.56
CA VAL A 122 2.05 -2.96 7.54
C VAL A 122 1.52 -1.66 6.93
N LEU A 123 2.00 -1.28 5.74
CA LEU A 123 1.53 -0.11 5.02
C LEU A 123 0.05 -0.24 4.66
N GLY A 124 -0.38 -1.43 4.23
CA GLY A 124 -1.77 -1.70 3.91
C GLY A 124 -2.69 -1.53 5.13
N ILE A 125 -2.27 -2.02 6.30
CA ILE A 125 -2.99 -1.81 7.57
C ILE A 125 -3.08 -0.33 7.91
N LEU A 126 -1.98 0.43 7.78
CA LEU A 126 -1.95 1.87 8.07
C LEU A 126 -2.88 2.66 7.15
N MET A 127 -2.86 2.39 5.85
CA MET A 127 -3.77 3.00 4.88
C MET A 127 -5.23 2.63 5.18
N GLY A 128 -5.49 1.37 5.50
CA GLY A 128 -6.82 0.87 5.88
C GLY A 128 -7.34 1.56 7.14
N TRP A 129 -6.50 1.71 8.16
CA TRP A 129 -6.82 2.43 9.39
C TRP A 129 -7.17 3.89 9.11
N ALA A 130 -6.32 4.61 8.37
CA ALA A 130 -6.52 6.03 8.09
C ALA A 130 -7.82 6.28 7.29
N ALA A 131 -8.07 5.49 6.23
CA ALA A 131 -9.30 5.60 5.45
C ALA A 131 -10.55 5.33 6.29
N THR A 132 -10.47 4.36 7.21
CA THR A 132 -11.59 4.00 8.11
C THR A 132 -11.84 5.06 9.16
N LYS A 133 -10.77 5.62 9.74
CA LYS A 133 -10.87 6.64 10.79
C LYS A 133 -11.39 7.97 10.26
N ILE A 134 -11.02 8.34 9.03
CA ILE A 134 -11.37 9.64 8.43
C ILE A 134 -12.71 9.59 7.69
N SER A 135 -13.02 8.48 7.01
CA SER A 135 -14.13 8.43 6.06
C SER A 135 -15.16 7.31 6.32
N GLY A 136 -15.09 6.62 7.46
CA GLY A 136 -16.04 5.55 7.82
C GLY A 136 -15.83 4.25 7.04
N GLU A 137 -16.64 3.22 7.25
CA GLU A 137 -16.61 1.93 6.53
C GLU A 137 -18.02 1.37 6.32
N GLY A 138 -18.18 0.45 5.35
CA GLY A 138 -19.45 -0.23 5.07
C GLY A 138 -20.32 0.50 4.04
N GLU A 139 -21.64 0.51 4.26
CA GLU A 139 -22.61 1.18 3.39
C GLU A 139 -22.45 2.70 3.48
N LEU A 140 -21.72 3.26 2.52
CA LEU A 140 -21.42 4.68 2.43
C LEU A 140 -22.05 5.28 1.17
N PRO A 141 -22.58 6.52 1.24
CA PRO A 141 -22.96 7.26 0.04
C PRO A 141 -21.75 7.50 -0.86
N LEU A 142 -22.01 7.70 -2.15
CA LEU A 142 -20.95 7.95 -3.14
C LEU A 142 -20.23 9.28 -2.88
N ALA A 143 -20.94 10.31 -2.43
CA ALA A 143 -20.41 11.65 -2.11
C ALA A 143 -21.04 12.17 -0.81
#